data_AF-A0A951SI34-F1
#
_entry.id   AF-A0A951SI34-F1
#
_cell.length_a   1.000
_cell.length_b   1.000
_cell.length_c   1.000
_cell.angle_alpha   90.00
_cell.angle_beta   90.00
_cell.angle_gamma   90.00
#
_symmetry.space_group_name_H-M   'P 1'
#
loop_
_entity.id
_entity.type
_entity.pdbx_description
1 polymer ?
#
loop_
_entity_poly.entity_id
_entity_poly.type
_entity_poly.pdbx_seq_one_letter_code
_entity_poly.pdbx_strand_id
1 'polypeptide(L)'
;MGSLWAKEGAVDYEFDLSLEIGDPTVVAEVIGSTVRILFALKLSFEDIANIFTAAADDLRSHKGEESIVEVTDDIQAESALDLYDLDFWFENQSTAKSLKRLGKRLERFHDIEDEETSQKVLDIIINAIRLRDEALTALRDEAVKLGFIVAADRDEWLSSATDAELDLEDNVVFLDDYRYTGDFYWGNVLMLSDYYLIEGAPTKLQQLSSALISSKIPLDSRLLTEVSQKLKSAEELSVFSEFIEQYRGAGEIMQAEFLDAFNKKYGCSSGTSVLEAWLSNLDLKGVLQRYKRSNRWRIKVG
;
A
#
# COMPACT_ATOMS: atom_id res chain seq x y z
N MET A 1 -7.21 -25.05 -25.05
CA MET A 1 -8.63 -25.11 -24.69
C MET A 1 -8.70 -25.92 -23.41
N GLY A 2 -9.11 -25.29 -22.30
CA GLY A 2 -9.13 -25.93 -20.97
C GLY A 2 -10.56 -26.13 -20.51
N SER A 3 -10.87 -27.30 -19.95
CA SER A 3 -12.12 -27.52 -19.21
C SER A 3 -11.82 -27.56 -17.72
N LEU A 4 -12.70 -26.97 -16.92
CA LEU A 4 -12.61 -27.02 -15.45
C LEU A 4 -13.51 -28.16 -14.96
N TRP A 5 -12.97 -29.01 -14.09
CA TRP A 5 -13.70 -30.14 -13.52
C TRP A 5 -13.98 -29.88 -12.04
N ALA A 6 -15.24 -30.00 -11.65
CA ALA A 6 -15.65 -29.95 -10.24
C ALA A 6 -16.38 -31.25 -9.89
N LYS A 7 -16.16 -31.74 -8.66
CA LYS A 7 -16.74 -32.99 -8.18
C LYS A 7 -17.59 -32.73 -6.94
N GLU A 8 -18.86 -33.12 -7.01
CA GLU A 8 -19.76 -33.14 -5.85
C GLU A 8 -20.27 -34.58 -5.67
N GLY A 9 -19.82 -35.23 -4.59
CA GLY A 9 -20.12 -36.64 -4.36
C GLY A 9 -19.59 -37.56 -5.48
N ALA A 10 -20.48 -38.28 -6.15
CA ALA A 10 -20.15 -39.24 -7.21
C ALA A 10 -20.31 -38.67 -8.64
N VAL A 11 -20.65 -37.39 -8.79
CA VAL A 11 -20.92 -36.76 -10.09
C VAL A 11 -19.79 -35.80 -10.42
N ASP A 12 -19.22 -35.95 -11.62
CA ASP A 12 -18.22 -35.06 -12.18
C ASP A 12 -18.89 -34.08 -13.15
N TYR A 13 -18.63 -32.79 -12.96
CA TYR A 13 -19.15 -31.70 -13.80
C TYR A 13 -18.01 -31.08 -14.60
N GLU A 14 -18.19 -31.01 -15.92
CA GLU A 14 -17.26 -30.37 -16.85
C GLU A 14 -17.78 -28.98 -17.22
N PHE A 15 -16.98 -27.96 -16.97
CA PHE A 15 -17.24 -26.59 -17.41
C PHE A 15 -16.37 -26.28 -18.64
N ASP A 16 -17.04 -26.02 -19.77
CA ASP A 16 -16.39 -25.58 -20.99
C ASP A 16 -16.06 -24.08 -20.88
N LEU A 17 -14.75 -23.77 -20.78
CA LEU A 17 -14.24 -22.40 -20.68
C LEU A 17 -13.93 -21.78 -22.04
N SER A 18 -14.61 -22.20 -23.11
CA SER A 18 -14.43 -21.67 -24.48
C SER A 18 -14.97 -20.24 -24.66
N LEU A 19 -14.61 -19.31 -23.77
CA LEU A 19 -14.76 -17.87 -23.97
C LEU A 19 -13.44 -17.32 -24.50
N GLU A 20 -13.45 -16.69 -25.69
CA GLU A 20 -12.30 -16.00 -26.28
C GLU A 20 -11.97 -14.69 -25.54
N ILE A 21 -11.74 -14.76 -24.22
CA ILE A 21 -11.39 -13.60 -23.41
C ILE A 21 -10.27 -14.00 -22.44
N GLY A 22 -9.07 -13.50 -22.72
CA GLY A 22 -7.95 -13.46 -21.75
C GLY A 22 -7.27 -14.78 -21.41
N ASP A 23 -6.30 -14.69 -20.49
CA ASP A 23 -5.54 -15.85 -19.99
C ASP A 23 -6.49 -16.82 -19.27
N PRO A 24 -6.65 -18.07 -19.76
CA PRO A 24 -7.59 -19.04 -19.20
C PRO A 24 -7.30 -19.41 -17.74
N THR A 25 -6.08 -19.15 -17.26
CA THR A 25 -5.68 -19.38 -15.86
C THR A 25 -6.36 -18.38 -14.92
N VAL A 26 -6.44 -17.11 -15.32
CA VAL A 26 -7.06 -16.03 -14.55
C VAL A 26 -8.57 -16.22 -14.50
N VAL A 27 -9.18 -16.60 -15.64
CA VAL A 27 -10.61 -16.90 -15.73
C VAL A 27 -10.99 -18.06 -14.82
N ALA A 28 -10.19 -19.13 -14.81
CA ALA A 28 -10.41 -20.27 -13.92
C ALA A 28 -10.28 -19.91 -12.42
N GLU A 29 -9.36 -19.02 -12.07
CA GLU A 29 -9.14 -18.58 -10.69
C GLU A 29 -10.28 -17.69 -10.18
N VAL A 30 -10.76 -16.75 -11.02
CA VAL A 30 -11.90 -15.88 -10.70
C VAL A 30 -13.18 -16.72 -10.55
N ILE A 31 -13.48 -17.60 -11.50
CA ILE A 31 -14.66 -18.49 -11.42
C ILE A 31 -14.56 -19.39 -10.18
N GLY A 32 -13.38 -19.99 -9.95
CA GLY A 32 -13.15 -20.85 -8.81
C GLY A 32 -13.28 -20.15 -7.46
N SER A 33 -12.89 -18.88 -7.36
CA SER A 33 -13.06 -18.06 -6.15
C SER A 33 -14.53 -17.71 -5.91
N THR A 34 -15.23 -17.26 -6.96
CA THR A 34 -16.67 -16.91 -6.89
C THR A 34 -17.53 -18.12 -6.51
N VAL A 35 -17.26 -19.30 -7.08
CA VAL A 35 -17.97 -20.53 -6.71
C VAL A 35 -17.78 -20.87 -5.22
N ARG A 36 -16.57 -20.72 -4.68
CA ARG A 36 -16.31 -20.97 -3.24
C ARG A 36 -17.06 -20.00 -2.33
N ILE A 37 -17.16 -18.73 -2.72
CA ILE A 37 -17.91 -17.71 -1.98
C ILE A 37 -19.41 -18.05 -1.98
N LEU A 38 -19.97 -18.43 -3.14
CA LEU A 38 -21.39 -18.79 -3.26
C LEU A 38 -21.73 -20.08 -2.48
N PHE A 39 -20.81 -21.04 -2.43
CA PHE A 39 -20.95 -22.21 -1.55
C PHE A 39 -20.89 -21.82 -0.06
N ALA A 40 -20.02 -20.88 0.33
CA ALA A 40 -19.95 -20.38 1.70
C ALA A 40 -21.25 -19.66 2.12
N LEU A 41 -21.97 -19.07 1.15
CA LEU A 41 -23.31 -18.49 1.29
C LEU A 41 -24.44 -19.53 1.27
N LYS A 42 -24.10 -20.83 1.23
CA LYS A 42 -25.03 -21.98 1.24
C LYS A 42 -26.00 -22.02 0.06
N LEU A 43 -25.64 -21.42 -1.08
CA LEU A 43 -26.38 -21.64 -2.31
C LEU A 43 -26.20 -23.09 -2.79
N SER A 44 -27.26 -23.66 -3.34
CA SER A 44 -27.16 -24.97 -3.97
C SER A 44 -26.36 -24.86 -5.26
N PHE A 45 -25.78 -25.98 -5.71
CA PHE A 45 -25.07 -26.00 -6.99
C PHE A 45 -25.97 -25.62 -8.16
N GLU A 46 -27.27 -25.94 -8.08
CA GLU A 46 -28.27 -25.56 -9.10
C GLU A 46 -28.46 -24.03 -9.14
N ASP A 47 -28.52 -23.37 -7.98
CA ASP A 47 -28.60 -21.90 -7.92
C ASP A 47 -27.34 -21.24 -8.48
N ILE A 48 -26.17 -21.78 -8.16
CA ILE A 48 -24.88 -21.28 -8.66
C ILE A 48 -24.82 -21.44 -10.18
N ALA A 49 -25.19 -22.60 -10.71
CA ALA A 49 -25.22 -22.86 -12.15
C ALA A 49 -26.20 -21.91 -12.87
N ASN A 50 -27.36 -21.64 -12.29
CA ASN A 50 -28.34 -20.70 -12.83
C ASN A 50 -27.80 -19.27 -12.86
N ILE A 51 -27.08 -18.83 -11.81
CA ILE A 51 -26.45 -17.50 -11.77
C ILE A 51 -25.40 -17.36 -12.89
N PHE A 52 -24.51 -18.33 -13.03
CA PHE A 52 -23.48 -18.29 -14.08
C PHE A 52 -24.07 -18.39 -15.48
N THR A 53 -25.14 -19.16 -15.67
CA THR A 53 -25.85 -19.25 -16.96
C THR A 53 -26.53 -17.95 -17.31
N ALA A 54 -27.23 -17.32 -16.35
CA ALA A 54 -27.87 -16.03 -16.55
C ALA A 54 -26.85 -14.93 -16.88
N ALA A 55 -25.70 -14.89 -16.17
CA ALA A 55 -24.63 -13.93 -16.45
C ALA A 55 -23.98 -14.16 -17.83
N ALA A 56 -23.80 -15.43 -18.24
CA ALA A 56 -23.27 -15.78 -19.54
C ALA A 56 -24.25 -15.44 -20.67
N ASP A 57 -25.55 -15.63 -20.46
CA ASP A 57 -26.60 -15.28 -21.41
C ASP A 57 -26.75 -13.76 -21.55
N ASP A 58 -26.58 -13.00 -20.47
CA ASP A 58 -26.59 -11.53 -20.51
C ASP A 58 -25.37 -10.97 -21.25
N LEU A 59 -24.19 -11.55 -21.04
CA LEU A 59 -22.97 -11.24 -21.80
C LEU A 59 -23.08 -11.61 -23.28
N ARG A 60 -23.86 -12.65 -23.62
CA ARG A 60 -24.10 -13.08 -25.00
C ARG A 60 -25.19 -12.26 -25.68
N SER A 61 -26.21 -11.83 -24.94
CA SER A 61 -27.29 -10.97 -25.44
C SER A 61 -26.78 -9.56 -25.76
N HIS A 62 -25.74 -9.10 -25.06
CA HIS A 62 -25.10 -7.79 -25.28
C HIS A 62 -23.98 -7.80 -26.34
N LYS A 63 -23.82 -8.88 -27.13
CA LYS A 63 -23.00 -8.84 -28.34
C LYS A 63 -23.76 -8.09 -29.46
N GLY A 64 -23.65 -6.76 -29.42
CA GLY A 64 -23.85 -5.89 -30.58
C GLY A 64 -25.17 -5.12 -30.59
N GLU A 65 -25.35 -4.17 -29.66
CA GLU A 65 -26.16 -2.99 -29.96
C GLU A 65 -25.25 -1.87 -30.53
N GLU A 66 -24.73 -2.08 -31.74
CA GLU A 66 -24.62 -0.98 -32.69
C GLU A 66 -26.04 -0.68 -33.19
N SER A 67 -26.86 -0.04 -32.36
CA SER A 67 -28.14 0.50 -32.82
C SER A 67 -27.93 1.98 -33.16
N ILE A 68 -27.80 2.24 -34.46
CA ILE A 68 -28.11 3.55 -35.03
C ILE A 68 -29.62 3.70 -34.86
N VAL A 69 -30.05 4.26 -33.74
CA VAL A 69 -31.41 4.80 -33.59
C VAL A 69 -31.29 6.31 -33.71
N GLU A 70 -31.72 6.84 -34.85
CA GLU A 70 -32.17 8.24 -34.92
C GLU A 70 -33.32 8.39 -33.91
N VAL A 71 -33.01 8.84 -32.71
CA VAL A 71 -33.99 9.44 -31.79
C VAL A 71 -33.93 10.94 -32.03
N THR A 72 -34.74 11.41 -32.97
CA THR A 72 -35.28 12.76 -32.90
C THR A 72 -36.37 12.78 -31.84
N ASP A 73 -36.08 13.39 -30.69
CA ASP A 73 -36.96 14.33 -29.99
C ASP A 73 -36.33 14.74 -28.64
N ASP A 74 -35.75 15.93 -28.65
CA ASP A 74 -35.76 16.94 -27.59
C ASP A 74 -35.91 16.48 -26.12
N ILE A 75 -34.91 15.78 -25.61
CA ILE A 75 -34.48 15.93 -24.22
C ILE A 75 -32.97 16.20 -24.27
N GLN A 76 -32.59 17.45 -24.01
CA GLN A 76 -31.22 17.78 -23.61
C GLN A 76 -30.97 17.11 -22.25
N ALA A 77 -30.66 15.81 -22.27
CA ALA A 77 -29.93 15.19 -21.18
C ALA A 77 -28.51 15.70 -21.32
N GLU A 78 -28.17 16.68 -20.47
CA GLU A 78 -26.80 17.09 -20.22
C GLU A 78 -25.92 15.84 -20.13
N SER A 79 -24.84 15.84 -20.90
CA SER A 79 -23.80 14.81 -20.90
C SER A 79 -23.63 14.22 -19.51
N ALA A 80 -24.04 12.95 -19.31
CA ALA A 80 -23.65 12.20 -18.13
C ALA A 80 -22.12 12.30 -18.01
N LEU A 81 -21.64 12.87 -16.92
CA LEU A 81 -20.22 13.06 -16.72
C LEU A 81 -19.57 11.67 -16.65
N ASP A 82 -18.76 11.32 -17.63
CA ASP A 82 -18.23 9.96 -17.73
C ASP A 82 -16.95 9.83 -16.90
N LEU A 83 -17.08 9.21 -15.72
CA LEU A 83 -15.95 8.84 -14.85
C LEU A 83 -14.93 7.96 -15.59
N TYR A 84 -15.37 7.12 -16.54
CA TYR A 84 -14.45 6.28 -17.32
C TYR A 84 -13.53 7.09 -18.21
N ASP A 85 -14.03 8.17 -18.83
CA ASP A 85 -13.21 9.07 -19.64
C ASP A 85 -12.16 9.78 -18.78
N LEU A 86 -12.52 10.18 -17.55
CA LEU A 86 -11.60 10.80 -16.60
C LEU A 86 -10.51 9.82 -16.13
N ASP A 87 -10.89 8.58 -15.81
CA ASP A 87 -9.95 7.51 -15.43
C ASP A 87 -8.99 7.19 -16.57
N PHE A 88 -9.52 6.99 -17.77
CA PHE A 88 -8.71 6.72 -18.95
C PHE A 88 -7.75 7.87 -19.25
N TRP A 89 -8.20 9.11 -19.12
CA TRP A 89 -7.36 10.30 -19.27
C TRP A 89 -6.24 10.34 -18.22
N PHE A 90 -6.56 10.06 -16.96
CA PHE A 90 -5.61 10.09 -15.85
C PHE A 90 -4.49 9.06 -16.05
N GLU A 91 -4.85 7.81 -16.38
CA GLU A 91 -3.88 6.75 -16.65
C GLU A 91 -2.96 7.07 -17.84
N ASN A 92 -3.44 7.87 -18.79
CA ASN A 92 -2.70 8.26 -19.97
C ASN A 92 -1.77 9.45 -19.78
N GLN A 93 -1.82 10.13 -18.64
CA GLN A 93 -0.91 11.23 -18.34
C GLN A 93 0.56 10.82 -18.28
N SER A 94 1.44 11.75 -18.63
CA SER A 94 2.89 11.56 -18.56
C SER A 94 3.38 11.36 -17.12
N THR A 95 2.76 12.01 -16.14
CA THR A 95 3.02 11.89 -14.70
C THR A 95 2.66 10.50 -14.18
N ALA A 96 1.44 10.01 -14.47
CA ALA A 96 0.98 8.66 -14.12
C ALA A 96 1.88 7.57 -14.75
N LYS A 97 2.22 7.71 -16.03
CA LYS A 97 3.18 6.83 -16.72
C LYS A 97 4.57 6.87 -16.09
N SER A 98 5.01 8.02 -15.59
CA SER A 98 6.31 8.18 -14.90
C SER A 98 6.30 7.54 -13.52
N LEU A 99 5.20 7.68 -12.76
CA LEU A 99 5.00 6.98 -11.48
C LEU A 99 5.09 5.47 -11.65
N LYS A 100 4.39 4.91 -12.65
CA LYS A 100 4.45 3.48 -12.99
C LYS A 100 5.87 3.01 -13.30
N ARG A 101 6.69 3.83 -13.99
CA ARG A 101 8.11 3.53 -14.23
C ARG A 101 8.93 3.55 -12.94
N LEU A 102 8.65 4.47 -12.01
CA LEU A 102 9.30 4.49 -10.71
C LEU A 102 8.91 3.27 -9.86
N GLY A 103 7.64 2.86 -9.87
CA GLY A 103 7.17 1.63 -9.20
C GLY A 103 7.95 0.40 -9.66
N LYS A 104 8.05 0.20 -10.98
CA LYS A 104 8.85 -0.89 -11.58
C LYS A 104 10.34 -0.84 -11.26
N ARG A 105 10.90 0.35 -11.02
CA ARG A 105 12.30 0.49 -10.58
C ARG A 105 12.46 0.10 -9.12
N LEU A 106 11.47 0.44 -8.31
CA LEU A 106 11.42 0.16 -6.89
C LEU A 106 11.30 -1.34 -6.61
N GLU A 107 10.52 -2.07 -7.43
CA GLU A 107 10.40 -3.54 -7.38
C GLU A 107 11.72 -4.30 -7.50
N ARG A 108 12.78 -3.66 -8.02
CA ARG A 108 14.12 -4.27 -8.12
C ARG A 108 14.87 -4.30 -6.79
N PHE A 109 14.39 -3.56 -5.79
CA PHE A 109 14.95 -3.54 -4.45
C PHE A 109 14.11 -4.48 -3.59
N HIS A 110 14.62 -5.68 -3.33
CA HIS A 110 13.97 -6.65 -2.45
C HIS A 110 14.35 -6.48 -0.99
N ASP A 111 15.48 -5.82 -0.73
CA ASP A 111 15.95 -5.47 0.60
C ASP A 111 16.80 -4.19 0.53
N ILE A 112 17.00 -3.56 1.69
CA ILE A 112 17.86 -2.38 1.87
C ILE A 112 18.89 -2.74 2.92
N GLU A 113 20.07 -3.15 2.47
CA GLU A 113 21.15 -3.62 3.34
C GLU A 113 22.25 -2.57 3.55
N ASP A 114 22.27 -1.54 2.70
CA ASP A 114 23.35 -0.57 2.63
C ASP A 114 22.89 0.87 2.36
N GLU A 115 23.79 1.80 2.67
CA GLU A 115 23.57 3.23 2.57
C GLU A 115 23.28 3.71 1.15
N GLU A 116 24.02 3.20 0.14
CA GLU A 116 23.87 3.60 -1.25
C GLU A 116 22.50 3.19 -1.79
N THR A 117 22.08 1.95 -1.48
CA THR A 117 20.75 1.45 -1.80
C THR A 117 19.66 2.26 -1.11
N SER A 118 19.82 2.55 0.19
CA SER A 118 18.85 3.34 0.95
C SER A 118 18.63 4.73 0.35
N GLN A 119 19.70 5.39 -0.11
CA GLN A 119 19.61 6.71 -0.73
C GLN A 119 18.91 6.65 -2.09
N LYS A 120 19.19 5.63 -2.91
CA LYS A 120 18.49 5.44 -4.20
C LYS A 120 16.99 5.21 -3.99
N VAL A 121 16.62 4.42 -3.00
CA VAL A 121 15.22 4.15 -2.66
C VAL A 121 14.55 5.43 -2.16
N LEU A 122 15.20 6.20 -1.28
CA LEU A 122 14.72 7.50 -0.82
C LEU A 122 14.48 8.45 -2.01
N ASP A 123 15.44 8.60 -2.92
CA ASP A 123 15.31 9.46 -4.09
C ASP A 123 14.12 9.05 -4.99
N ILE A 124 13.87 7.75 -5.14
CA ILE A 124 12.70 7.25 -5.87
C ILE A 124 11.41 7.64 -5.15
N ILE A 125 11.33 7.44 -3.83
CA ILE A 125 10.15 7.79 -3.01
C ILE A 125 9.86 9.29 -3.09
N ILE A 126 10.86 10.15 -2.91
CA ILE A 126 10.70 11.61 -2.99
C ILE A 126 10.20 12.03 -4.38
N ASN A 127 10.78 11.47 -5.44
CA ASN A 127 10.32 11.74 -6.80
C ASN A 127 8.89 11.23 -7.05
N ALA A 128 8.51 10.09 -6.47
CA ALA A 128 7.15 9.57 -6.56
C ALA A 128 6.15 10.46 -5.83
N ILE A 129 6.47 10.96 -4.64
CA ILE A 129 5.63 11.92 -3.90
C ILE A 129 5.35 13.16 -4.77
N ARG A 130 6.40 13.74 -5.37
CA ARG A 130 6.26 14.91 -6.26
C ARG A 130 5.37 14.61 -7.47
N LEU A 131 5.66 13.53 -8.20
CA LEU A 131 4.88 13.17 -9.40
C LEU A 131 3.42 12.82 -9.06
N ARG A 132 3.18 12.28 -7.87
CA ARG A 132 1.85 11.95 -7.38
C ARG A 132 1.03 13.19 -7.08
N ASP A 133 1.64 14.18 -6.42
CA ASP A 133 1.01 15.48 -6.17
C ASP A 133 0.66 16.20 -7.49
N GLU A 134 1.58 16.17 -8.47
CA GLU A 134 1.35 16.71 -9.81
C GLU A 134 0.19 16.00 -10.53
N ALA A 135 0.15 14.66 -10.48
CA ALA A 135 -0.91 13.88 -11.11
C ALA A 135 -2.29 14.15 -10.47
N LEU A 136 -2.37 14.17 -9.14
CA LEU A 136 -3.63 14.42 -8.43
C LEU A 136 -4.11 15.88 -8.58
N THR A 137 -3.18 16.83 -8.68
CA THR A 137 -3.53 18.22 -9.01
C THR A 137 -4.13 18.31 -10.40
N ALA A 138 -3.53 17.66 -11.39
CA ALA A 138 -4.07 17.64 -12.74
C ALA A 138 -5.44 16.94 -12.80
N LEU A 139 -5.61 15.83 -12.09
CA LEU A 139 -6.89 15.13 -11.95
C LEU A 139 -7.97 16.05 -11.37
N ARG A 140 -7.67 16.74 -10.27
CA ARG A 140 -8.59 17.70 -9.67
C ARG A 140 -8.99 18.78 -10.69
N ASP A 141 -8.02 19.36 -11.38
CA ASP A 141 -8.29 20.44 -12.34
C ASP A 141 -9.16 19.97 -13.51
N GLU A 142 -8.94 18.74 -14.00
CA GLU A 142 -9.73 18.18 -15.11
C GLU A 142 -11.13 17.76 -14.66
N ALA A 143 -11.25 17.11 -13.50
CA ALA A 143 -12.53 16.75 -12.91
C ALA A 143 -13.42 17.99 -12.72
N VAL A 144 -12.86 19.07 -12.17
CA VAL A 144 -13.58 20.35 -12.00
C VAL A 144 -13.99 20.96 -13.35
N LYS A 145 -13.15 20.89 -14.39
CA LYS A 145 -13.53 21.38 -15.73
C LYS A 145 -14.68 20.60 -16.34
N LEU A 146 -14.72 19.29 -16.10
CA LEU A 146 -15.81 18.43 -16.56
C LEU A 146 -17.08 18.67 -15.73
N GLY A 147 -16.97 19.19 -14.50
CA GLY A 147 -18.13 19.54 -13.66
C GLY A 147 -18.31 18.61 -12.45
N PHE A 148 -17.36 17.72 -12.19
CA PHE A 148 -17.36 16.87 -11.00
C PHE A 148 -17.07 17.68 -9.74
N ILE A 149 -17.66 17.25 -8.63
CA ILE A 149 -17.26 17.63 -7.28
C ILE A 149 -15.97 16.84 -6.96
N VAL A 150 -14.97 17.47 -6.36
CA VAL A 150 -13.71 16.78 -6.01
C VAL A 150 -13.54 16.75 -4.50
N ALA A 151 -13.43 15.55 -3.94
CA ALA A 151 -13.16 15.32 -2.53
C ALA A 151 -11.79 14.63 -2.36
N ALA A 152 -11.09 14.93 -1.27
CA ALA A 152 -9.76 14.36 -1.04
C ALA A 152 -9.82 12.93 -0.46
N ASP A 153 -10.78 12.68 0.43
CA ASP A 153 -10.97 11.42 1.15
C ASP A 153 -12.46 11.06 1.16
N ARG A 154 -12.79 9.84 0.73
CA ARG A 154 -14.18 9.36 0.62
C ARG A 154 -14.85 9.24 1.98
N ASP A 155 -14.18 8.68 2.98
CA ASP A 155 -14.76 8.45 4.29
C ASP A 155 -15.05 9.78 5.02
N GLU A 156 -14.12 10.74 4.92
CA GLU A 156 -14.31 12.09 5.47
C GLU A 156 -15.51 12.79 4.82
N TRP A 157 -15.61 12.72 3.49
CA TRP A 157 -16.71 13.32 2.76
C TRP A 157 -18.05 12.67 3.11
N LEU A 158 -18.15 11.33 3.08
CA LEU A 158 -19.37 10.60 3.45
C LEU A 158 -19.83 10.90 4.88
N SER A 159 -18.88 11.13 5.80
CA SER A 159 -19.21 11.43 7.20
C SER A 159 -19.73 12.87 7.44
N SER A 160 -19.47 13.79 6.51
CA SER A 160 -19.79 15.21 6.64
C SER A 160 -20.81 15.72 5.61
N ALA A 161 -21.08 14.93 4.57
CA ALA A 161 -22.05 15.24 3.53
C ALA A 161 -23.48 15.27 4.08
N THR A 162 -24.28 16.20 3.55
CA THR A 162 -25.72 16.26 3.75
C THR A 162 -26.43 15.24 2.87
N ASP A 163 -27.68 14.88 3.21
CA ASP A 163 -28.49 13.95 2.40
C ASP A 163 -28.56 14.37 0.92
N ALA A 164 -28.68 15.68 0.65
CA ALA A 164 -28.72 16.22 -0.71
C ALA A 164 -27.36 16.14 -1.46
N GLU A 165 -26.24 16.10 -0.73
CA GLU A 165 -24.92 15.89 -1.32
C GLU A 165 -24.68 14.41 -1.60
N LEU A 166 -25.16 13.51 -0.72
CA LEU A 166 -25.12 12.06 -0.93
C LEU A 166 -25.90 11.64 -2.18
N ASP A 167 -27.01 12.31 -2.49
CA ASP A 167 -27.76 12.12 -3.75
C ASP A 167 -26.91 12.45 -5.01
N LEU A 168 -25.77 13.13 -4.85
CA LEU A 168 -24.82 13.49 -5.90
C LEU A 168 -23.51 12.70 -5.84
N GLU A 169 -23.40 11.62 -5.05
CA GLU A 169 -22.16 10.84 -4.88
C GLU A 169 -21.56 10.39 -6.23
N ASP A 170 -22.40 10.00 -7.20
CA ASP A 170 -21.97 9.59 -8.54
C ASP A 170 -21.25 10.70 -9.33
N ASN A 171 -21.39 11.97 -8.91
CA ASN A 171 -20.71 13.13 -9.48
C ASN A 171 -19.49 13.56 -8.67
N VAL A 172 -19.05 12.76 -7.69
CA VAL A 172 -17.90 13.05 -6.84
C VAL A 172 -16.69 12.22 -7.27
N VAL A 173 -15.57 12.90 -7.51
CA VAL A 173 -14.26 12.29 -7.73
C VAL A 173 -13.49 12.31 -6.42
N PHE A 174 -13.24 11.12 -5.88
CA PHE A 174 -12.46 10.93 -4.66
C PHE A 174 -10.99 10.70 -4.99
N LEU A 175 -10.11 11.64 -4.62
CA LEU A 175 -8.68 11.57 -4.96
C LEU A 175 -7.96 10.39 -4.30
N ASP A 176 -8.51 9.87 -3.21
CA ASP A 176 -8.00 8.73 -2.49
C ASP A 176 -8.37 7.38 -3.14
N ASP A 177 -9.38 7.31 -4.00
CA ASP A 177 -9.63 6.11 -4.83
C ASP A 177 -8.49 5.87 -5.81
N TYR A 178 -7.84 6.94 -6.25
CA TYR A 178 -6.70 6.85 -7.14
C TYR A 178 -5.44 6.35 -6.41
N ARG A 179 -5.44 6.14 -5.08
CA ARG A 179 -4.26 5.71 -4.29
C ARG A 179 -3.57 4.49 -4.91
N TYR A 180 -4.35 3.62 -5.56
CA TYR A 180 -3.89 2.38 -6.18
C TYR A 180 -3.76 2.46 -7.71
N THR A 181 -4.36 3.46 -8.35
CA THR A 181 -4.20 3.68 -9.78
C THR A 181 -2.83 4.30 -10.03
N GLY A 182 -1.95 3.53 -10.68
CA GLY A 182 -0.59 3.93 -11.00
C GLY A 182 0.50 3.20 -10.23
N ASP A 183 0.43 1.87 -10.09
CA ASP A 183 1.51 0.87 -9.81
C ASP A 183 2.66 1.23 -8.83
N PHE A 184 2.55 2.29 -8.02
CA PHE A 184 3.58 2.69 -7.08
C PHE A 184 3.26 2.12 -5.70
N TYR A 185 3.90 1.01 -5.36
CA TYR A 185 3.72 0.37 -4.07
C TYR A 185 4.48 1.11 -2.96
N TRP A 186 3.72 1.84 -2.13
CA TRP A 186 4.24 2.60 -1.00
C TRP A 186 4.84 1.76 0.14
N GLY A 187 4.68 0.42 0.14
CA GLY A 187 5.27 -0.43 1.19
C GLY A 187 6.80 -0.38 1.25
N ASN A 188 7.49 0.05 0.19
CA ASN A 188 8.93 0.33 0.23
C ASN A 188 9.31 1.47 1.18
N VAL A 189 8.38 2.36 1.50
CA VAL A 189 8.55 3.35 2.57
C VAL A 189 8.76 2.65 3.91
N LEU A 190 8.02 1.57 4.18
CA LEU A 190 8.14 0.80 5.41
C LEU A 190 9.49 0.09 5.45
N MET A 191 9.91 -0.56 4.36
CA MET A 191 11.24 -1.18 4.25
C MET A 191 12.38 -0.17 4.49
N LEU A 192 12.30 1.02 3.88
CA LEU A 192 13.29 2.08 4.12
C LEU A 192 13.27 2.58 5.56
N SER A 193 12.09 2.74 6.16
CA SER A 193 11.95 3.15 7.55
C SER A 193 12.50 2.11 8.53
N ASP A 194 12.36 0.81 8.23
CA ASP A 194 12.94 -0.27 9.03
C ASP A 194 14.46 -0.25 8.98
N TYR A 195 15.03 -0.08 7.78
CA TYR A 195 16.47 0.09 7.63
C TYR A 195 16.98 1.28 8.46
N TYR A 196 16.37 2.46 8.34
CA TYR A 196 16.80 3.63 9.12
C TYR A 196 16.60 3.47 10.63
N LEU A 197 15.57 2.73 11.06
CA LEU A 197 15.39 2.38 12.45
C LEU A 197 16.51 1.46 12.92
N ILE A 198 16.84 0.39 12.19
CA ILE A 198 17.93 -0.54 12.53
C ILE A 198 19.27 0.18 12.57
N GLU A 199 19.50 1.10 11.64
CA GLU A 199 20.73 1.89 11.55
C GLU A 199 20.85 2.99 12.61
N GLY A 200 19.75 3.34 13.29
CA GLY A 200 19.75 4.44 14.25
C GLY A 200 19.94 5.80 13.61
N ALA A 201 19.24 6.04 12.51
CA ALA A 201 19.28 7.28 11.74
C ALA A 201 17.99 8.11 11.94
N PRO A 202 17.73 8.69 13.13
CA PRO A 202 16.50 9.44 13.41
C PRO A 202 16.34 10.65 12.48
N THR A 203 17.43 11.30 12.07
CA THR A 203 17.38 12.42 11.13
C THR A 203 16.88 12.01 9.74
N LYS A 204 17.20 10.81 9.27
CA LYS A 204 16.71 10.28 7.99
C LYS A 204 15.26 9.83 8.07
N LEU A 205 14.86 9.21 9.18
CA LEU A 205 13.46 8.92 9.46
C LEU A 205 12.63 10.21 9.52
N GLN A 206 13.16 11.26 10.15
CA GLN A 206 12.49 12.56 10.20
C GLN A 206 12.34 13.16 8.80
N GLN A 207 13.38 13.07 7.95
CA GLN A 207 13.30 13.53 6.56
C GLN A 207 12.22 12.78 5.77
N LEU A 208 12.21 11.44 5.87
CA LEU A 208 11.19 10.60 5.23
C LEU A 208 9.77 10.94 5.73
N SER A 209 9.59 10.99 7.04
CA SER A 209 8.32 11.35 7.67
C SER A 209 7.84 12.74 7.25
N SER A 210 8.73 13.72 7.21
CA SER A 210 8.40 15.09 6.80
C SER A 210 8.00 15.15 5.34
N ALA A 211 8.69 14.42 4.46
CA ALA A 211 8.33 14.34 3.05
C ALA A 211 6.93 13.74 2.83
N LEU A 212 6.57 12.71 3.61
CA LEU A 212 5.24 12.09 3.53
C LEU A 212 4.15 13.01 4.10
N ILE A 213 4.37 13.61 5.28
CA ILE A 213 3.35 14.46 5.94
C ILE A 213 3.15 15.79 5.22
N SER A 214 4.23 16.40 4.70
CA SER A 214 4.13 17.67 3.97
C SER A 214 3.51 17.50 2.58
N SER A 215 3.42 16.27 2.09
CA SER A 215 2.77 15.99 0.83
C SER A 215 1.26 16.13 0.95
N LYS A 216 0.61 16.71 -0.07
CA LYS A 216 -0.85 16.82 -0.15
C LYS A 216 -1.49 15.57 -0.75
N ILE A 217 -0.76 14.47 -0.79
CA ILE A 217 -1.24 13.23 -1.39
C ILE A 217 -1.94 12.39 -0.31
N PRO A 218 -3.11 11.80 -0.60
CA PRO A 218 -3.73 10.84 0.28
C PRO A 218 -2.85 9.59 0.36
N LEU A 219 -2.42 9.26 1.57
CA LEU A 219 -1.60 8.08 1.89
C LEU A 219 -2.33 7.22 2.92
N ASP A 220 -2.01 5.93 2.97
CA ASP A 220 -2.53 5.04 4.00
C ASP A 220 -2.13 5.54 5.39
N SER A 221 -3.12 5.78 6.25
CA SER A 221 -2.91 6.26 7.62
C SER A 221 -2.10 5.27 8.47
N ARG A 222 -2.16 3.96 8.16
CA ARG A 222 -1.32 2.94 8.80
C ARG A 222 0.15 3.15 8.49
N LEU A 223 0.48 3.44 7.23
CA LEU A 223 1.86 3.73 6.82
C LEU A 223 2.42 4.96 7.55
N LEU A 224 1.65 6.04 7.63
CA LEU A 224 2.06 7.25 8.35
C LEU A 224 2.25 7.00 9.85
N THR A 225 1.34 6.21 10.44
CA THR A 225 1.41 5.83 11.86
C THR A 225 2.65 4.98 12.15
N GLU A 226 2.93 3.98 11.32
CA GLU A 226 4.10 3.11 11.48
C GLU A 226 5.42 3.89 11.35
N VAL A 227 5.55 4.75 10.33
CA VAL A 227 6.75 5.60 10.18
C VAL A 227 6.93 6.51 11.39
N SER A 228 5.85 7.09 11.91
CA SER A 228 5.88 7.94 13.10
C SER A 228 6.31 7.17 14.36
N GLN A 229 5.84 5.94 14.53
CA GLN A 229 6.27 5.06 15.63
C GLN A 229 7.74 4.67 15.52
N LYS A 230 8.23 4.40 14.30
CA LYS A 230 9.64 4.10 14.04
C LYS A 230 10.54 5.32 14.29
N LEU A 231 10.10 6.52 13.91
CA LEU A 231 10.81 7.77 14.23
C LEU A 231 10.95 7.95 15.75
N LYS A 232 9.85 7.83 16.51
CA LYS A 232 9.89 7.91 17.98
C LYS A 232 10.87 6.88 18.57
N SER A 233 10.85 5.66 18.04
CA SER A 233 11.78 4.62 18.46
C SER A 233 13.24 5.00 18.14
N ALA A 234 13.52 5.52 16.95
CA ALA A 234 14.87 5.98 16.60
C ALA A 234 15.38 7.14 17.47
N GLU A 235 14.49 8.04 17.90
CA GLU A 235 14.81 9.12 18.86
C GLU A 235 15.17 8.56 20.25
N GLU A 236 14.36 7.63 20.79
CA GLU A 236 14.69 6.91 22.03
C GLU A 236 16.05 6.23 21.94
N LEU A 237 16.37 5.72 20.76
CA LEU A 237 17.59 5.01 20.53
C LEU A 237 18.83 5.91 20.35
N SER A 238 18.66 7.18 19.99
CA SER A 238 19.71 8.21 20.14
C SER A 238 20.09 8.38 21.62
N VAL A 239 19.10 8.45 22.51
CA VAL A 239 19.31 8.51 23.97
C VAL A 239 19.97 7.23 24.48
N PHE A 240 19.57 6.07 23.94
CA PHE A 240 20.21 4.79 24.26
C PHE A 240 21.68 4.75 23.83
N SER A 241 22.01 5.31 22.66
CA SER A 241 23.40 5.40 22.18
C SER A 241 24.27 6.26 23.10
N GLU A 242 23.76 7.42 23.54
CA GLU A 242 24.43 8.25 24.56
C GLU A 242 24.60 7.51 25.90
N PHE A 243 23.64 6.67 26.27
CA PHE A 243 23.73 5.83 27.46
C PHE A 243 24.80 4.74 27.31
N ILE A 244 24.90 4.09 26.15
CA ILE A 244 26.00 3.14 25.85
C ILE A 244 27.36 3.81 26.03
N GLU A 245 27.52 5.02 25.51
CA GLU A 245 28.78 5.78 25.61
C GLU A 245 29.21 6.05 27.07
N GLN A 246 28.27 6.22 28.01
CA GLN A 246 28.58 6.34 29.44
C GLN A 246 29.26 5.09 30.02
N TYR A 247 29.10 3.94 29.37
CA TYR A 247 29.69 2.67 29.76
C TYR A 247 30.92 2.31 28.91
N ARG A 248 31.39 3.22 28.04
CA ARG A 248 32.65 3.02 27.31
C ARG A 248 33.80 2.83 28.30
N GLY A 249 34.55 1.73 28.13
CA GLY A 249 35.66 1.38 29.03
C GLY A 249 35.23 0.72 30.35
N ALA A 250 33.93 0.60 30.64
CA ALA A 250 33.47 -0.38 31.60
C ALA A 250 33.87 -1.79 31.12
N GLY A 251 34.06 -2.71 32.06
CA GLY A 251 34.41 -4.10 31.75
C GLY A 251 33.27 -4.83 31.04
N GLU A 252 33.08 -6.11 31.38
CA GLU A 252 31.92 -6.85 30.88
C GLU A 252 30.64 -6.40 31.60
N ILE A 253 29.59 -6.13 30.83
CA ILE A 253 28.29 -5.67 31.32
C ILE A 253 27.23 -6.73 31.01
N MET A 254 26.37 -7.03 31.98
CA MET A 254 25.24 -7.93 31.78
C MET A 254 24.13 -7.22 31.01
N GLN A 255 23.66 -7.80 29.90
CA GLN A 255 22.63 -7.18 29.05
C GLN A 255 21.35 -6.83 29.82
N ALA A 256 20.84 -7.74 30.64
CA ALA A 256 19.62 -7.51 31.40
C ALA A 256 19.75 -6.35 32.41
N GLU A 257 20.88 -6.28 33.13
CA GLU A 257 21.14 -5.20 34.09
C GLU A 257 21.28 -3.85 33.40
N PHE A 258 21.91 -3.82 32.23
CA PHE A 258 22.05 -2.61 31.44
C PHE A 258 20.72 -2.09 30.89
N LEU A 259 19.91 -2.98 30.33
CA LEU A 259 18.58 -2.62 29.81
C LEU A 259 17.65 -2.18 30.94
N ASP A 260 17.69 -2.83 32.10
CA ASP A 260 16.95 -2.40 33.30
C ASP A 260 17.43 -1.03 33.81
N ALA A 261 18.75 -0.78 33.84
CA ALA A 261 19.31 0.50 34.23
C ALA A 261 18.90 1.63 33.26
N PHE A 262 18.89 1.36 31.95
CA PHE A 262 18.40 2.31 30.95
C PHE A 262 16.91 2.61 31.18
N ASN A 263 16.09 1.56 31.29
CA ASN A 263 14.65 1.71 31.45
C ASN A 263 14.27 2.47 32.73
N LYS A 264 14.95 2.20 33.85
CA LYS A 264 14.75 2.93 35.11
C LYS A 264 15.12 4.41 35.01
N LYS A 265 16.12 4.76 34.19
CA LYS A 265 16.66 6.13 34.11
C LYS A 265 15.90 6.99 33.09
N TYR A 266 15.54 6.43 31.94
CA TYR A 266 14.97 7.19 30.82
C TYR A 266 13.53 6.82 30.50
N GLY A 267 13.08 5.63 30.91
CA GLY A 267 11.84 5.03 30.43
C GLY A 267 11.96 4.61 28.96
N CYS A 268 11.64 3.36 28.65
CA CYS A 268 11.59 2.87 27.27
C CYS A 268 10.14 2.62 26.88
N SER A 269 9.64 3.39 25.89
CA SER A 269 8.26 3.20 25.41
C SER A 269 8.19 2.26 24.21
N SER A 270 9.29 2.12 23.46
CA SER A 270 9.40 1.22 22.29
C SER A 270 9.55 -0.27 22.63
N GLY A 271 9.70 -0.62 23.90
CA GLY A 271 9.84 -1.99 24.38
C GLY A 271 11.27 -2.55 24.26
N THR A 272 11.56 -3.55 25.09
CA THR A 272 12.92 -4.10 25.25
C THR A 272 13.44 -4.79 23.99
N SER A 273 12.57 -5.38 23.17
CA SER A 273 12.96 -6.10 21.95
C SER A 273 13.66 -5.21 20.91
N VAL A 274 13.25 -3.95 20.78
CA VAL A 274 13.87 -2.97 19.87
C VAL A 274 15.31 -2.68 20.31
N LEU A 275 15.52 -2.46 21.62
CA LEU A 275 16.85 -2.26 22.20
C LEU A 275 17.75 -3.50 22.03
N GLU A 276 17.19 -4.69 22.15
CA GLU A 276 17.94 -5.96 21.96
C GLU A 276 18.37 -6.18 20.50
N ALA A 277 17.49 -5.87 19.54
CA ALA A 277 17.80 -5.89 18.12
C ALA A 277 18.96 -4.92 17.81
N TRP A 278 18.91 -3.74 18.40
CA TRP A 278 19.96 -2.73 18.29
C TRP A 278 21.30 -3.15 18.87
N LEU A 279 21.33 -3.69 20.09
CA LEU A 279 22.56 -4.25 20.66
C LEU A 279 23.16 -5.34 19.77
N SER A 280 22.30 -6.13 19.10
CA SER A 280 22.74 -7.13 18.14
C SER A 280 23.33 -6.50 16.87
N ASN A 281 22.76 -5.39 16.37
CA ASN A 281 23.33 -4.64 15.25
C ASN A 281 24.70 -4.03 15.60
N LEU A 282 24.85 -3.47 16.81
CA LEU A 282 26.13 -2.94 17.26
C LEU A 282 27.22 -4.01 17.42
N ASP A 283 26.86 -5.25 17.76
CA ASP A 283 27.76 -6.41 17.75
C ASP A 283 28.19 -6.77 16.31
N LEU A 284 27.25 -6.78 15.36
CA LEU A 284 27.53 -6.99 13.94
C LEU A 284 28.46 -5.93 13.35
N LYS A 285 28.23 -4.65 13.70
CA LYS A 285 29.09 -3.52 13.33
C LYS A 285 30.45 -3.52 14.06
N GLY A 286 30.65 -4.45 14.98
CA GLY A 286 31.89 -4.61 15.73
C GLY A 286 32.13 -3.54 16.80
N VAL A 287 31.16 -2.66 17.06
CA VAL A 287 31.18 -1.65 18.14
C VAL A 287 31.07 -2.33 19.50
N LEU A 288 30.24 -3.37 19.59
CA LEU A 288 30.14 -4.25 20.75
C LEU A 288 30.86 -5.58 20.50
N GLN A 289 31.22 -6.24 21.58
CA GLN A 289 31.62 -7.64 21.59
C GLN A 289 30.70 -8.41 22.54
N ARG A 290 29.87 -9.30 21.98
CA ARG A 290 28.94 -10.11 22.78
C ARG A 290 29.54 -11.47 23.18
N TYR A 291 29.41 -11.81 24.45
CA TYR A 291 29.75 -13.11 25.03
C TYR A 291 28.48 -13.96 25.16
N LYS A 292 28.09 -14.63 24.06
CA LYS A 292 26.81 -15.36 23.96
C LYS A 292 26.52 -16.33 25.12
N ARG A 293 27.55 -16.95 25.71
CA ARG A 293 27.38 -17.91 26.82
C ARG A 293 27.01 -17.27 28.16
N SER A 294 27.31 -15.99 28.35
CA SER A 294 27.08 -15.30 29.61
C SER A 294 26.07 -14.15 29.49
N ASN A 295 25.51 -13.90 28.30
CA ASN A 295 24.69 -12.72 28.00
C ASN A 295 25.33 -11.39 28.43
N ARG A 296 26.67 -11.38 28.40
CA ARG A 296 27.46 -10.19 28.67
C ARG A 296 27.96 -9.60 27.37
N TRP A 297 28.27 -8.32 27.40
CA TRP A 297 28.96 -7.66 26.31
C TRP A 297 29.94 -6.64 26.84
N ARG A 298 30.83 -6.19 25.95
CA ARG A 298 31.79 -5.12 26.21
C ARG A 298 31.77 -4.17 25.02
N ILE A 299 31.76 -2.86 25.28
CA ILE A 299 32.01 -1.85 24.24
C ILE A 299 33.48 -1.91 23.85
N LYS A 300 33.76 -2.13 22.57
CA LYS A 300 35.13 -2.07 22.08
C LYS A 300 35.60 -0.62 22.11
N VAL A 301 36.80 -0.41 22.64
CA VAL A 301 37.45 0.89 22.57
C VAL A 301 37.99 1.02 21.15
N GLY A 302 37.24 1.74 20.30
CA GLY A 302 37.71 2.22 19.00
C GLY A 302 38.60 3.43 19.15
#